data_AF-A0A2W5Y013-F1
#
_entry.id   AF-A0A2W5Y013-F1
#
_cell.length_a   1.000
_cell.length_b   1.000
_cell.length_c   1.000
_cell.angle_alpha   90.00
_cell.angle_beta   90.00
_cell.angle_gamma   90.00
#
_symmetry.space_group_name_H-M   'P 1'
#
loop_
_entity.id
_entity.type
_entity.pdbx_description
1 polymer ?
#
loop_
_entity_poly.entity_id
_entity_poly.type
_entity_poly.pdbx_seq_one_letter_code
_entity_poly.pdbx_strand_id
1 'polypeptide(L)'
;MIDVRAGLASSDLSCRTRLGDGYGEAVNPVLDDLSDRLAAAAERHGGRRPAPRLTPDEARELLELARVVAHSSERRFAPLATYLAGCAAGRLASTEDAAVFIREVREELESEQPETV
;
A
#
# COMPACT_ATOMS: atom_id res chain seq x y z
N MET A 1 25.48 39.72 -1.02
CA MET A 1 25.47 40.11 -2.45
C MET A 1 25.50 38.82 -3.25
N ILE A 2 24.38 38.55 -3.93
CA ILE A 2 24.15 37.61 -5.04
C ILE A 2 24.08 36.10 -4.72
N ASP A 3 22.86 35.61 -4.96
CA ASP A 3 22.38 34.24 -5.10
C ASP A 3 22.85 33.65 -6.44
N VAL A 4 23.26 32.38 -6.45
CA VAL A 4 23.39 31.56 -7.67
C VAL A 4 22.84 30.16 -7.39
N ARG A 5 21.54 29.98 -7.62
CA ARG A 5 20.92 28.69 -8.00
C ARG A 5 21.57 28.16 -9.28
N ALA A 6 21.89 26.86 -9.34
CA ALA A 6 21.56 25.98 -10.49
C ALA A 6 22.19 24.57 -10.35
N GLY A 7 21.36 23.53 -10.47
CA GLY A 7 21.76 22.12 -10.65
C GLY A 7 22.14 21.43 -9.34
N LEU A 8 21.48 20.37 -8.87
CA LEU A 8 21.04 19.20 -9.60
C LEU A 8 19.78 18.62 -8.93
N ALA A 9 18.62 18.93 -9.51
CA ALA A 9 17.42 18.13 -9.35
C ALA A 9 17.35 17.19 -10.57
N SER A 10 17.58 15.88 -10.42
CA SER A 10 17.17 14.89 -11.46
C SER A 10 17.40 13.40 -11.17
N SER A 11 17.82 12.94 -9.99
CA SER A 11 18.17 11.51 -9.82
C SER A 11 17.09 10.65 -9.15
N ASP A 12 16.33 11.17 -8.18
CA ASP A 12 15.48 10.31 -7.33
C ASP A 12 14.02 10.17 -7.78
N LEU A 13 13.62 10.86 -8.84
CA LEU A 13 12.27 10.67 -9.42
C LEU A 13 12.17 9.45 -10.35
N SER A 14 13.28 8.78 -10.66
CA SER A 14 13.27 7.66 -11.63
C SER A 14 12.62 6.38 -11.06
N CYS A 15 12.64 6.18 -9.74
CA CYS A 15 12.01 5.02 -9.11
C CYS A 15 10.51 5.19 -8.85
N ARG A 16 9.98 6.43 -8.81
CA ARG A 16 8.57 6.71 -8.46
C ARG A 16 7.58 6.56 -9.63
N THR A 17 8.05 6.50 -10.88
CA THR A 17 7.18 6.71 -12.06
C THR A 17 6.92 5.46 -12.91
N ARG A 18 7.22 4.23 -12.45
CA ARG A 18 7.05 3.01 -13.28
C ARG A 18 6.06 1.97 -12.77
N LEU A 19 5.20 2.33 -11.82
CA LEU A 19 4.11 1.46 -11.33
C LEU A 19 2.71 1.96 -11.75
N GLY A 20 2.64 2.77 -12.81
CA GLY A 20 1.44 3.53 -13.18
C GLY A 20 0.39 2.80 -14.01
N ASP A 21 0.75 1.87 -14.90
CA ASP A 21 -0.17 1.57 -16.02
C ASP A 21 -0.71 0.13 -16.09
N GLY A 22 -0.39 -0.76 -15.12
CA GLY A 22 -0.72 -2.19 -15.21
C GLY A 22 -1.62 -2.78 -14.12
N TYR A 23 -1.88 -2.06 -13.03
CA TYR A 23 -2.49 -2.65 -11.83
C TYR A 23 -4.03 -2.63 -11.81
N GLY A 24 -4.68 -1.90 -12.72
CA GLY A 24 -6.13 -1.65 -12.67
C GLY A 24 -7.04 -2.77 -13.19
N GLU A 25 -6.54 -3.71 -14.00
CA GLU A 25 -7.41 -4.68 -14.70
C GLU A 25 -7.09 -6.15 -14.36
N ALA A 26 -5.84 -6.48 -14.02
CA ALA A 26 -5.37 -7.88 -13.87
C ALA A 26 -5.21 -8.39 -12.42
N VAL A 27 -5.06 -7.50 -11.44
CA VAL A 27 -4.97 -7.90 -10.00
C VAL A 27 -6.33 -8.30 -9.44
N ASN A 28 -7.40 -7.91 -10.14
CA ASN A 28 -8.76 -8.00 -9.65
C ASN A 28 -9.28 -9.45 -9.52
N PRO A 29 -9.17 -10.35 -10.52
CA PRO A 29 -9.92 -11.61 -10.49
C PRO A 29 -9.48 -12.60 -9.39
N VAL A 30 -8.17 -12.71 -9.16
CA VAL A 30 -7.63 -13.63 -8.13
C VAL A 30 -7.96 -13.10 -6.73
N LEU A 31 -7.85 -11.78 -6.51
CA LEU A 31 -8.17 -11.17 -5.23
C LEU A 31 -9.68 -11.11 -4.98
N ASP A 32 -10.49 -10.93 -6.02
CA ASP A 32 -11.95 -11.00 -5.96
C ASP A 32 -12.42 -12.40 -5.56
N ASP A 33 -11.94 -13.45 -6.24
CA ASP A 33 -12.25 -14.84 -5.88
C ASP A 33 -11.80 -15.17 -4.45
N LEU A 34 -10.60 -14.74 -4.05
CA LEU A 34 -10.15 -14.89 -2.66
C LEU A 34 -11.09 -14.16 -1.69
N SER A 35 -11.49 -12.93 -2.01
CA SER A 35 -12.37 -12.12 -1.18
C SER A 35 -13.75 -12.75 -1.03
N ASP A 36 -14.28 -13.34 -2.09
CA ASP A 36 -15.55 -14.06 -2.08
C ASP A 36 -15.45 -15.33 -1.23
N ARG A 37 -14.33 -16.08 -1.33
CA ARG A 37 -14.08 -17.23 -0.46
C ARG A 37 -13.96 -16.84 1.02
N LEU A 38 -13.34 -15.70 1.30
CA LEU A 38 -13.22 -15.16 2.66
C LEU A 38 -14.59 -14.77 3.22
N ALA A 39 -15.44 -14.11 2.43
CA ALA A 39 -16.81 -13.77 2.83
C ALA A 39 -17.63 -15.04 3.10
N ALA A 40 -17.60 -16.00 2.17
CA ALA A 40 -18.27 -17.28 2.34
C ALA A 40 -17.73 -18.05 3.58
N ALA A 41 -16.45 -17.93 3.90
CA ALA A 41 -15.88 -18.50 5.11
C ALA A 41 -16.39 -17.80 6.37
N ALA A 42 -16.42 -16.47 6.39
CA ALA A 42 -16.94 -15.70 7.51
C ALA A 42 -18.41 -16.05 7.82
N GLU A 43 -19.24 -16.23 6.79
CA GLU A 43 -20.63 -16.64 6.93
C GLU A 43 -20.78 -18.00 7.63
N ARG A 44 -19.93 -18.98 7.28
CA ARG A 44 -19.91 -20.28 7.98
C ARG A 44 -19.55 -20.17 9.46
N HIS A 45 -18.87 -19.10 9.86
CA HIS A 45 -18.50 -18.82 11.24
C HIS A 45 -19.44 -17.82 11.93
N GLY A 46 -20.60 -17.51 11.34
CA GLY A 46 -21.61 -16.61 11.91
C GLY A 46 -21.29 -15.12 11.76
N GLY A 47 -20.25 -14.77 11.00
CA GLY A 47 -19.96 -13.39 10.62
C GLY A 47 -20.70 -13.02 9.34
N ARG A 48 -21.26 -11.80 9.28
CA ARG A 48 -21.84 -11.26 8.04
C ARG A 48 -21.09 -10.00 7.65
N ARG A 49 -20.12 -10.13 6.74
CA ARG A 49 -19.41 -8.99 6.15
C ARG A 49 -19.42 -9.12 4.63
N PRO A 50 -19.62 -8.03 3.90
CA PRO A 50 -19.45 -8.04 2.45
C PRO A 50 -18.02 -8.46 2.12
N ALA A 51 -17.86 -9.11 0.97
CA ALA A 51 -16.54 -9.47 0.48
C ALA A 51 -15.71 -8.18 0.30
N PRO A 52 -14.49 -8.14 0.84
CA PRO A 52 -13.64 -6.95 0.67
C PRO A 52 -13.33 -6.76 -0.81
N ARG A 53 -13.17 -5.52 -1.21
CA ARG A 53 -12.73 -5.13 -2.55
C ARG A 53 -11.64 -4.09 -2.39
N LEU A 54 -10.62 -4.17 -3.22
CA LEU A 54 -9.55 -3.19 -3.26
C LEU A 54 -9.74 -2.32 -4.49
N THR A 55 -9.74 -1.01 -4.26
CA THR A 55 -9.54 -0.04 -5.33
C THR A 55 -8.09 -0.14 -5.85
N PRO A 56 -7.82 0.30 -7.09
CA PRO A 56 -6.45 0.32 -7.62
C PRO A 56 -5.48 1.12 -6.75
N ASP A 57 -5.95 2.22 -6.15
CA ASP A 57 -5.14 3.09 -5.29
C ASP A 57 -4.80 2.41 -3.96
N GLU A 58 -5.76 1.73 -3.32
CA GLU A 58 -5.51 0.95 -2.10
C GLU A 58 -4.51 -0.19 -2.37
N ALA A 59 -4.69 -0.91 -3.48
CA ALA A 59 -3.78 -1.99 -3.87
C ALA A 59 -2.36 -1.47 -4.08
N ARG A 60 -2.22 -0.33 -4.77
CA ARG A 60 -0.93 0.32 -4.98
C ARG A 60 -0.26 0.68 -3.66
N GLU A 61 -0.95 1.40 -2.77
CA GLU A 61 -0.34 1.85 -1.51
C GLU A 61 -0.04 0.69 -0.55
N LEU A 62 -0.85 -0.38 -0.54
CA LEU A 62 -0.53 -1.61 0.21
C LEU A 62 0.75 -2.28 -0.29
N LEU A 63 0.94 -2.36 -1.61
CA LEU A 63 2.13 -2.97 -2.20
C LEU A 63 3.37 -2.11 -1.97
N GLU A 64 3.23 -0.78 -2.01
CA GLU A 64 4.31 0.15 -1.66
C GLU A 64 4.67 0.07 -0.17
N LEU A 65 3.69 0.01 0.74
CA LEU A 65 3.94 -0.23 2.16
C LEU A 65 4.70 -1.54 2.38
N ALA A 66 4.27 -2.63 1.72
CA ALA A 66 4.95 -3.92 1.78
C ALA A 66 6.40 -3.81 1.30
N ARG A 67 6.64 -3.04 0.23
CA ARG A 67 7.98 -2.76 -0.30
C ARG A 67 8.82 -2.07 0.78
N VAL A 68 8.35 -0.98 1.38
CA VAL A 68 9.08 -0.22 2.39
C VAL A 68 9.47 -1.10 3.58
N VAL A 69 8.52 -1.87 4.12
CA VAL A 69 8.76 -2.76 5.25
C VAL A 69 9.74 -3.88 4.90
N ALA A 70 9.67 -4.43 3.68
CA ALA A 70 10.62 -5.43 3.21
C ALA A 70 12.06 -4.90 3.03
N HIS A 71 12.23 -3.59 2.88
CA HIS A 71 13.54 -2.95 2.72
C HIS A 71 14.14 -2.52 4.06
N SER A 72 13.35 -2.01 5.02
CA SER A 72 13.87 -1.67 6.37
C SER A 72 14.06 -2.86 7.29
N SER A 73 13.30 -3.92 7.06
CA SER A 73 13.16 -5.02 8.01
C SER A 73 13.35 -6.38 7.32
N GLU A 74 13.16 -7.47 8.06
CA GLU A 74 13.13 -8.79 7.44
C GLU A 74 11.92 -8.93 6.48
N ARG A 75 12.16 -9.44 5.27
CA ARG A 75 11.15 -9.62 4.21
C ARG A 75 9.86 -10.34 4.67
N ARG A 76 9.97 -11.21 5.68
CA ARG A 76 8.83 -11.93 6.28
C ARG A 76 7.79 -11.02 6.94
N PHE A 77 8.14 -9.77 7.25
CA PHE A 77 7.24 -8.83 7.91
C PHE A 77 6.33 -8.09 6.93
N ALA A 78 6.64 -8.05 5.64
CA ALA A 78 5.83 -7.35 4.65
C ALA A 78 4.36 -7.84 4.59
N PRO A 79 4.05 -9.16 4.59
CA PRO A 79 2.66 -9.62 4.65
C PRO A 79 1.94 -9.29 5.96
N LEU A 80 2.66 -9.18 7.08
CA LEU A 80 2.08 -8.82 8.36
C LEU A 80 1.75 -7.32 8.40
N ALA A 81 2.62 -6.49 7.83
CA ALA A 81 2.37 -5.06 7.71
C ALA A 81 1.12 -4.77 6.86
N THR A 82 0.95 -5.44 5.72
CA THR A 82 -0.25 -5.26 4.89
C THR A 82 -1.53 -5.76 5.57
N TYR A 83 -1.45 -6.85 6.34
CA TYR A 83 -2.58 -7.32 7.16
C TYR A 83 -2.98 -6.29 8.24
N LEU A 84 -2.00 -5.73 8.95
CA LEU A 84 -2.24 -4.71 9.98
C LEU A 84 -2.81 -3.42 9.36
N ALA A 85 -2.27 -2.99 8.23
CA ALA A 85 -2.77 -1.84 7.47
C ALA A 85 -4.23 -2.05 7.07
N GLY A 86 -4.58 -3.21 6.51
CA GLY A 86 -5.96 -3.55 6.15
C GLY A 86 -6.91 -3.59 7.36
N CYS A 87 -6.44 -4.08 8.52
CA CYS A 87 -7.22 -4.05 9.76
C CYS A 87 -7.48 -2.63 10.27
N ALA A 88 -6.50 -1.73 10.15
CA ALA A 88 -6.62 -0.33 10.52
C ALA A 88 -7.54 0.43 9.54
N ALA A 89 -7.29 0.29 8.24
CA ALA A 89 -8.08 0.89 7.18
C ALA A 89 -9.56 0.45 7.22
N GLY A 90 -9.84 -0.81 7.55
CA GLY A 90 -11.21 -1.33 7.69
C GLY A 90 -12.03 -0.72 8.84
N ARG A 91 -11.45 0.20 9.63
CA ARG A 91 -12.14 1.00 10.65
C ARG A 91 -12.44 2.43 10.19
N LEU A 92 -11.96 2.83 9.01
CA LEU A 92 -12.25 4.12 8.39
C LEU A 92 -13.66 4.12 7.79
N ALA A 93 -14.21 5.32 7.60
CA ALA A 93 -15.57 5.49 7.09
C ALA A 93 -15.67 5.32 5.57
N SER A 94 -14.58 5.54 4.81
CA SER A 94 -14.51 5.46 3.35
C SER A 94 -13.25 4.71 2.88
N THR A 95 -13.32 4.17 1.66
CA THR A 95 -12.22 3.50 0.95
C THR A 95 -11.20 4.50 0.38
N GLU A 96 -11.65 5.67 -0.05
CA GLU A 96 -10.76 6.76 -0.46
C GLU A 96 -9.85 7.21 0.70
N ASP A 97 -10.39 7.21 1.92
CA ASP A 97 -9.61 7.48 3.13
C ASP A 97 -8.54 6.42 3.38
N ALA A 98 -8.78 5.15 2.99
CA ALA A 98 -7.85 4.06 3.21
C ALA A 98 -6.56 4.20 2.40
N ALA A 99 -6.63 4.55 1.11
CA ALA A 99 -5.43 4.76 0.30
C ALA A 99 -4.58 5.92 0.83
N VAL A 100 -5.23 7.04 1.18
CA VAL A 100 -4.55 8.20 1.77
C VAL A 100 -3.91 7.84 3.10
N PHE A 101 -4.65 7.17 3.98
CA PHE A 101 -4.17 6.71 5.29
C PHE A 101 -2.96 5.77 5.16
N ILE A 102 -3.00 4.79 4.25
CA ILE A 102 -1.89 3.85 4.05
C ILE A 102 -0.67 4.59 3.50
N ARG A 103 -0.88 5.55 2.59
CA ARG A 103 0.18 6.40 2.06
C ARG A 103 0.87 7.22 3.15
N GLU A 104 0.10 7.83 4.05
CA GLU A 104 0.64 8.62 5.17
C GLU A 104 1.57 7.77 6.04
N VAL A 105 1.11 6.59 6.47
CA VAL A 105 1.91 5.66 7.27
C VAL A 105 3.15 5.17 6.50
N ARG A 106 3.02 4.91 5.19
CA ARG A 106 4.15 4.54 4.34
C ARG A 106 5.22 5.64 4.34
N GLU A 107 4.82 6.90 4.16
CA GLU A 107 5.73 8.04 4.06
C GLU A 107 6.44 8.32 5.39
N GLU A 108 5.76 8.13 6.53
CA GLU A 108 6.38 8.17 7.85
C GLU A 108 7.50 7.12 7.96
N LEU A 109 7.19 5.86 7.64
CA LEU A 109 8.16 4.77 7.67
C LEU A 109 9.32 4.94 6.68
N GLU A 110 9.07 5.55 5.52
CA GLU A 110 10.12 5.90 4.56
C GLU A 110 11.06 6.98 5.13
N SER A 111 10.53 7.98 5.83
CA SER A 111 11.31 9.08 6.40
C SER A 111 12.20 8.66 7.57
N GLU A 112 11.84 7.58 8.28
CA GLU A 112 12.61 7.03 9.38
C GLU A 112 13.80 6.17 8.93
N GLN A 113 13.86 5.77 7.64
CA GLN A 113 14.97 4.96 7.16
C GLN A 113 16.22 5.84 6.99
N PRO A 114 17.32 5.56 7.70
CA PRO A 114 18.58 6.25 7.44
C PRO A 114 19.01 5.96 6.00
N GLU A 115 19.46 7.00 5.28
CA GLU A 115 20.16 6.83 4.01
C GLU A 115 21.40 5.96 4.24
N THR A 116 21.28 4.66 4.05
CA THR A 116 22.43 3.77 4.03
C THR A 116 23.18 4.01 2.72
N VAL A 117 24.23 4.83 2.84
CA VAL A 117 25.36 5.01 1.92
C VAL A 117 26.00 3.66 1.56
#